data_AF-A0A930TP24-F1
#
_entry.id   AF-A0A930TP24-F1
#
_cell.length_a   1.000
_cell.length_b   1.000
_cell.length_c   1.000
_cell.angle_alpha   90.00
_cell.angle_beta   90.00
_cell.angle_gamma   90.00
#
_symmetry.space_group_name_H-M   'P 1'
#
loop_
_entity.id
_entity.type
_entity.pdbx_description
1 polymer ?
#
loop_
_entity_poly.entity_id
_entity_poly.type
_entity_poly.pdbx_seq_one_letter_code
_entity_poly.pdbx_strand_id
1 'polypeptide(L)'
;EGNALFSIRCASCCDQLLRNYLRFLRTQRPNSGSSPNSSHTDEELLAAIRDRDLQTGSENYLPLFHLRQHLEPDWSREEVDQALYRLQRGDRILLSSVQDTSSYTLEQLQAGIPQDIGGAIFFVSLLEDKGRSP
;
A
#
# COMPACT_ATOMS: atom_id res chain seq x y z
N GLU A 1 31.38 -20.22 47.85
CA GLU A 1 30.29 -20.54 46.91
C GLU A 1 29.61 -19.24 46.52
N GLY A 2 29.72 -18.82 45.26
CA GLY A 2 29.43 -17.44 44.86
C GLY A 2 28.97 -17.34 43.41
N ASN A 3 27.66 -17.13 43.27
CA ASN A 3 26.90 -16.48 42.20
C ASN A 3 27.31 -16.65 40.73
N ALA A 4 26.36 -17.26 40.01
CA ALA A 4 26.14 -17.11 38.58
C ALA A 4 26.17 -15.63 38.15
N LEU A 5 26.94 -15.33 37.10
CA LEU A 5 26.86 -14.07 36.37
C LEU A 5 26.81 -14.33 34.87
N PHE A 6 25.57 -14.31 34.39
CA PHE A 6 25.16 -13.72 33.12
C PHE A 6 25.72 -14.34 31.83
N SER A 7 25.04 -15.44 31.47
CA SER A 7 24.50 -15.57 30.11
C SER A 7 23.60 -14.36 29.77
N ILE A 8 23.42 -14.10 28.47
CA ILE A 8 22.62 -13.03 27.85
C ILE A 8 23.45 -11.80 27.41
N ARG A 9 24.24 -12.01 26.35
CA ARG A 9 24.46 -10.97 25.33
C ARG A 9 24.00 -11.52 24.00
N CYS A 10 22.80 -11.12 23.55
CA CYS A 10 22.42 -10.97 22.13
C CYS A 10 20.96 -10.49 21.96
N ALA A 11 20.47 -9.58 22.81
CA ALA A 11 19.17 -8.92 22.61
C ALA A 11 19.30 -7.47 22.09
N SER A 12 20.51 -6.97 21.85
CA SER A 12 20.74 -5.54 21.61
C SER A 12 20.58 -5.10 20.16
N CYS A 13 20.57 -6.02 19.18
CA CYS A 13 20.59 -5.62 17.76
C CYS A 13 19.18 -5.32 17.21
N CYS A 14 18.18 -6.09 17.63
CA CYS A 14 16.79 -5.91 17.21
C CYS A 14 16.15 -4.64 17.78
N ASP A 15 16.44 -4.29 19.05
CA ASP A 15 15.98 -3.04 19.66
C ASP A 15 16.56 -1.80 18.94
N GLN A 16 17.78 -1.90 18.42
CA GLN A 16 18.42 -0.81 17.68
C GLN A 16 17.79 -0.57 16.31
N LEU A 17 17.43 -1.63 15.60
CA LEU A 17 16.69 -1.54 14.34
C LEU A 17 15.28 -0.97 14.56
N LEU A 18 14.56 -1.45 15.58
CA LEU A 18 13.23 -0.93 15.92
C LEU A 18 13.29 0.56 16.32
N ARG A 19 14.28 0.96 17.12
CA ARG A 19 14.46 2.37 17.51
C ARG A 19 14.82 3.26 16.34
N ASN A 20 15.67 2.80 15.43
CA ASN A 20 16.01 3.55 14.22
C ASN A 20 14.80 3.67 13.28
N TYR A 21 14.01 2.61 13.14
CA TYR A 21 12.78 2.62 12.37
C TYR A 21 11.72 3.55 12.98
N LEU A 22 11.48 3.49 14.29
CA LEU A 22 10.57 4.40 14.98
C LEU A 22 11.05 5.86 14.94
N ARG A 23 12.37 6.10 14.91
CA ARG A 23 12.93 7.43 14.70
C ARG A 23 12.65 7.92 13.28
N PHE A 24 12.85 7.07 12.27
CA PHE A 24 12.54 7.38 10.87
C PHE A 24 11.06 7.74 10.68
N LEU A 25 10.13 6.95 11.23
CA LEU A 25 8.69 7.23 11.17
C LEU A 25 8.31 8.55 11.86
N ARG A 26 9.01 8.94 12.94
CA ARG A 26 8.78 10.23 13.60
C ARG A 26 9.34 11.41 12.81
N THR A 27 10.47 11.22 12.12
CA THR A 27 11.06 12.25 11.25
C THR A 27 10.22 12.47 9.98
N GLN A 28 9.47 11.47 9.54
CA GLN A 28 8.52 11.57 8.41
C GLN A 28 7.22 12.34 8.74
N ARG A 29 7.04 12.83 9.97
CA ARG A 29 5.90 13.69 10.34
C ARG A 29 6.34 15.15 10.42
N PRO A 30 6.34 15.91 9.31
CA PRO A 30 6.34 17.36 9.43
C PRO A 30 5.03 17.78 10.10
N ASN A 31 5.20 18.61 11.12
CA ASN A 31 4.15 19.37 11.78
C ASN A 31 3.30 20.11 10.74
N SER A 32 1.98 20.09 10.91
CA SER A 32 0.99 20.72 10.04
C SER A 32 1.40 22.13 9.60
N GLY A 33 1.39 22.39 8.29
CA GLY A 33 1.45 23.74 7.75
C GLY A 33 2.26 23.88 6.48
N SER A 34 1.83 23.23 5.39
CA SER A 34 2.01 23.65 3.99
C SER A 34 1.39 22.57 3.11
N SER A 35 0.28 22.86 2.44
CA SER A 35 -0.14 22.06 1.28
C SER A 35 1.00 22.07 0.25
N PRO A 36 1.54 20.92 -0.18
CA PRO A 36 1.92 20.83 -1.56
C PRO A 36 0.61 20.72 -2.34
N ASN A 37 0.34 21.68 -3.21
CA ASN A 37 -0.58 21.48 -4.33
C ASN A 37 0.02 20.45 -5.30
N SER A 38 0.23 19.22 -4.86
CA SER A 38 0.27 18.06 -5.75
C SER A 38 -1.17 17.59 -5.82
N SER A 39 -1.98 18.29 -6.60
CA SER A 39 -3.29 17.80 -7.03
C SER A 39 -3.07 16.62 -7.97
N HIS A 40 -2.50 15.55 -7.43
CA HIS A 40 -2.36 14.28 -8.10
C HIS A 40 -3.76 13.88 -8.57
N THR A 41 -3.93 13.84 -9.87
CA THR A 41 -5.23 13.66 -10.49
C THR A 41 -5.59 12.19 -10.51
N ASP A 42 -6.89 11.92 -10.45
CA ASP A 42 -7.39 10.56 -10.55
C ASP A 42 -6.94 9.89 -11.87
N GLU A 43 -6.74 10.69 -12.93
CA GLU A 43 -6.22 10.25 -14.23
C GLU A 43 -4.75 9.82 -14.19
N GLU A 44 -3.91 10.48 -13.40
CA GLU A 44 -2.51 10.08 -13.21
C GLU A 44 -2.42 8.73 -12.49
N LEU A 45 -3.25 8.52 -11.46
CA LEU A 45 -3.34 7.22 -10.80
C LEU A 45 -3.81 6.14 -11.77
N LEU A 46 -4.80 6.44 -12.61
CA LEU A 46 -5.34 5.50 -13.58
C LEU A 46 -4.30 5.12 -14.65
N ALA A 47 -3.53 6.10 -15.11
CA ALA A 47 -2.39 5.88 -16.01
C ALA A 47 -1.31 5.01 -15.34
N ALA A 48 -0.97 5.29 -14.08
CA ALA A 48 0.00 4.50 -13.32
C ALA A 48 -0.47 3.06 -13.10
N ILE A 49 -1.75 2.83 -12.80
CA ILE A 49 -2.33 1.48 -12.67
C ILE A 49 -2.22 0.74 -14.01
N ARG A 50 -2.57 1.39 -15.14
CA ARG A 50 -2.50 0.79 -16.47
C ARG A 50 -1.08 0.39 -16.86
N ASP A 51 -0.13 1.30 -16.67
CA ASP A 51 1.28 1.04 -16.95
C ASP A 51 1.81 -0.13 -16.09
N ARG A 52 1.42 -0.17 -14.80
CA ARG A 52 1.81 -1.23 -13.88
C ARG A 52 1.20 -2.58 -14.22
N ASP A 53 -0.07 -2.61 -14.63
CA ASP A 53 -0.73 -3.85 -15.06
C ASP A 53 -0.07 -4.42 -16.31
N LEU A 54 0.27 -3.57 -17.29
CA LEU A 54 1.02 -3.96 -18.50
C LEU A 54 2.41 -4.51 -18.18
N GLN A 55 3.14 -3.89 -17.25
CA GLN A 55 4.49 -4.31 -16.88
C GLN A 55 4.50 -5.61 -16.07
N THR A 56 3.51 -5.79 -15.19
CA THR A 56 3.41 -6.97 -14.32
C THR A 56 2.74 -8.14 -15.04
N GLY A 57 2.01 -7.87 -16.13
CA GLY A 57 1.26 -8.88 -16.86
C GLY A 57 0.17 -9.53 -16.00
N SER A 58 -0.41 -8.78 -15.05
CA SER A 58 -1.39 -9.28 -14.08
C SER A 58 -2.80 -9.45 -14.64
N GLU A 59 -2.96 -9.40 -15.97
CA GLU A 59 -4.23 -9.60 -16.68
C GLU A 59 -5.40 -8.83 -16.06
N ASN A 60 -5.18 -7.56 -15.70
CA ASN A 60 -6.16 -6.69 -15.07
C ASN A 60 -6.57 -7.10 -13.64
N TYR A 61 -5.68 -7.76 -12.91
CA TYR A 61 -5.88 -8.17 -11.52
C TYR A 61 -4.68 -7.77 -10.66
N LEU A 62 -4.40 -6.47 -10.62
CA LEU A 62 -3.18 -5.94 -10.02
C LEU A 62 -3.30 -5.89 -8.49
N PRO A 63 -2.38 -6.53 -7.74
CA PRO A 63 -2.32 -6.38 -6.29
C PRO A 63 -1.90 -4.96 -5.86
N LEU A 64 -2.56 -4.41 -4.83
CA LEU A 64 -2.30 -3.07 -4.31
C LEU A 64 -0.86 -2.86 -3.84
N PHE A 65 -0.21 -3.92 -3.35
CA PHE A 65 1.18 -3.81 -2.90
C PHE A 65 2.14 -3.49 -4.04
N HIS A 66 1.91 -4.02 -5.25
CA HIS A 66 2.72 -3.68 -6.42
C HIS A 66 2.51 -2.22 -6.85
N LEU A 67 1.27 -1.73 -6.77
CA LEU A 67 0.95 -0.35 -7.08
C LEU A 67 1.64 0.61 -6.10
N ARG A 68 1.54 0.33 -4.80
CA ARG A 68 2.13 1.16 -3.74
C ARG A 68 3.65 1.19 -3.78
N GLN A 69 4.30 0.05 -4.02
CA GLN A 69 5.75 -0.02 -4.16
C GLN A 69 6.29 0.86 -5.29
N HIS A 70 5.49 1.10 -6.33
CA HIS A 70 5.87 1.98 -7.43
C HIS A 70 5.55 3.44 -7.18
N LEU A 71 4.40 3.72 -6.56
CA LEU A 71 3.95 5.08 -6.32
C LEU A 71 4.66 5.76 -5.14
N GLU A 72 5.24 5.01 -4.21
CA GLU A 72 6.12 5.59 -3.19
C GLU A 72 7.48 5.95 -3.81
N PRO A 73 8.01 7.19 -3.59
CA PRO A 73 7.62 8.19 -2.59
C PRO A 73 6.69 9.32 -3.08
N ASP A 74 6.26 9.30 -4.34
CA ASP A 74 5.53 10.40 -4.97
C ASP A 74 4.10 10.54 -4.43
N TRP A 75 3.46 9.44 -4.05
CA TRP A 75 2.13 9.41 -3.45
C TRP A 75 2.16 8.85 -2.03
N SER A 76 1.40 9.46 -1.12
CA SER A 76 1.16 8.88 0.19
C SER A 76 0.13 7.76 0.14
N ARG A 77 0.21 6.85 1.12
CA ARG A 77 -0.76 5.75 1.29
C ARG A 77 -2.20 6.25 1.32
N GLU A 78 -2.47 7.31 2.09
CA GLU A 78 -3.81 7.86 2.23
C GLU A 78 -4.31 8.53 0.93
N GLU A 79 -3.43 9.17 0.16
CA GLU A 79 -3.79 9.77 -1.13
C GLU A 79 -4.18 8.72 -2.17
N VAL A 80 -3.39 7.64 -2.27
CA VAL A 80 -3.70 6.51 -3.16
C VAL A 80 -5.04 5.90 -2.77
N ASP A 81 -5.27 5.64 -1.49
CA ASP A 81 -6.50 5.02 -1.00
C ASP A 81 -7.72 5.89 -1.33
N GLN A 82 -7.65 7.20 -1.07
CA GLN A 82 -8.73 8.12 -1.42
C GLN A 82 -8.99 8.18 -2.93
N ALA A 83 -7.94 8.23 -3.74
CA ALA A 83 -8.06 8.26 -5.19
C ALA A 83 -8.65 6.95 -5.74
N LEU A 84 -8.26 5.79 -5.20
CA LEU A 84 -8.88 4.50 -5.54
C LEU A 84 -10.38 4.49 -5.23
N TYR A 85 -10.80 4.99 -4.07
CA TYR A 85 -12.23 5.09 -3.76
C TYR A 85 -12.98 6.07 -4.67
N ARG A 86 -12.36 7.19 -5.07
CA ARG A 86 -12.96 8.14 -6.04
C ARG A 86 -13.15 7.48 -7.40
N LEU A 87 -12.12 6.77 -7.88
CA LEU A 87 -12.16 6.04 -9.14
C LEU A 87 -13.18 4.91 -9.15
N GLN A 88 -13.28 4.16 -8.04
CA GLN A 88 -14.28 3.11 -7.89
C GLN A 88 -15.71 3.70 -7.93
N ARG A 89 -15.95 4.84 -7.28
CA ARG A 89 -17.24 5.54 -7.35
C ARG A 89 -17.61 6.03 -8.75
N GLY A 90 -16.60 6.27 -9.59
CA GLY A 90 -16.77 6.66 -10.99
C GLY A 90 -16.88 5.48 -11.96
N ASP A 91 -17.01 4.25 -11.45
CA ASP A 91 -17.03 3.00 -12.23
C ASP A 91 -15.83 2.87 -13.18
N ARG A 92 -14.68 3.45 -12.81
CA ARG A 92 -13.44 3.39 -13.58
C ARG A 92 -12.60 2.17 -13.24
N ILE A 93 -12.70 1.73 -11.98
CA ILE A 93 -11.95 0.61 -11.44
C ILE A 93 -12.85 -0.23 -10.55
N LEU A 94 -12.49 -1.51 -10.40
CA LEU A 94 -13.08 -2.43 -9.46
C LEU A 94 -12.06 -2.77 -8.39
N LEU A 95 -12.47 -2.65 -7.13
CA LEU A 95 -11.66 -3.05 -5.99
C LEU A 95 -12.18 -4.39 -5.46
N SER A 96 -11.27 -5.37 -5.35
CA SER A 96 -11.60 -6.72 -4.87
C SER A 96 -10.78 -7.07 -3.63
N SER A 97 -11.40 -7.83 -2.72
CA SER A 97 -10.74 -8.32 -1.52
C SER A 97 -9.96 -9.59 -1.77
N VAL A 98 -8.94 -9.83 -0.94
CA VAL A 98 -8.20 -11.10 -0.96
C VAL A 98 -9.01 -12.21 -0.31
N GLN A 99 -9.19 -13.32 -1.04
CA GLN A 99 -9.87 -14.53 -0.54
C GLN A 99 -8.87 -15.54 0.03
N ASP A 100 -7.72 -15.69 -0.62
CA ASP A 100 -6.65 -16.58 -0.20
C ASP A 100 -5.41 -15.77 0.20
N THR A 101 -5.13 -15.75 1.50
CA THR A 101 -3.98 -15.04 2.08
C THR A 101 -2.75 -15.92 2.21
N SER A 102 -2.84 -17.23 1.93
CA SER A 102 -1.76 -18.20 2.15
C SER A 102 -0.55 -17.98 1.23
N SER A 103 -0.79 -17.39 0.07
CA SER A 103 0.23 -17.07 -0.93
C SER A 103 0.93 -15.73 -0.70
N TYR A 104 0.54 -14.97 0.33
CA TYR A 104 1.04 -13.62 0.59
C TYR A 104 1.72 -13.52 1.94
N THR A 105 2.80 -12.74 1.99
CA THR A 105 3.47 -12.43 3.27
C THR A 105 2.61 -11.46 4.08
N LEU A 106 2.82 -11.44 5.40
CA LEU A 106 2.11 -10.50 6.28
C LEU A 106 2.31 -9.04 5.86
N GLU A 107 3.51 -8.70 5.41
CA GLU A 107 3.88 -7.36 4.92
C GLU A 107 3.08 -6.98 3.66
N GLN A 108 2.92 -7.92 2.72
CA GLN A 108 2.10 -7.73 1.53
C GLN A 108 0.63 -7.53 1.91
N LEU A 109 0.10 -8.36 2.82
CA LEU A 109 -1.28 -8.25 3.31
C LEU A 109 -1.54 -6.90 4.00
N GLN A 110 -0.56 -6.38 4.75
CA GLN A 110 -0.64 -5.06 5.39
C GLN A 110 -0.66 -3.91 4.39
N ALA A 111 -0.14 -4.13 3.18
CA ALA A 111 -0.25 -3.17 2.09
C ALA A 111 -1.66 -3.11 1.45
N GLY A 112 -2.59 -3.98 1.85
CA GLY A 112 -4.01 -3.83 1.51
C GLY A 112 -4.68 -2.65 2.22
N ILE A 113 -5.92 -2.34 1.82
CA ILE A 113 -6.79 -1.40 2.52
C ILE A 113 -7.69 -2.20 3.47
N PRO A 114 -7.54 -2.05 4.79
CA PRO A 114 -8.39 -2.76 5.75
C PRO A 114 -9.85 -2.32 5.57
N GLN A 115 -10.78 -3.27 5.73
CA GLN A 115 -12.23 -3.03 5.70
C GLN A 115 -12.82 -3.45 7.05
N ASP A 116 -13.89 -2.76 7.47
CA ASP A 116 -14.64 -3.13 8.68
C ASP A 116 -15.46 -4.42 8.51
N ILE A 117 -15.83 -4.74 7.26
CA ILE A 117 -16.64 -5.91 6.91
C ILE A 117 -16.02 -6.60 5.69
N GLY A 118 -15.61 -7.86 5.85
CA GLY A 118 -14.98 -8.65 4.78
C GLY A 118 -13.45 -8.68 4.84
N GLY A 119 -12.82 -9.24 3.80
CA GLY A 119 -11.37 -9.23 3.64
C GLY A 119 -10.83 -7.85 3.25
N ALA A 120 -9.55 -7.60 3.50
CA ALA A 120 -8.91 -6.36 3.06
C ALA A 120 -8.99 -6.21 1.54
N ILE A 121 -9.27 -5.00 1.05
CA ILE A 121 -9.18 -4.69 -0.37
C ILE A 121 -7.72 -4.84 -0.77
N PHE A 122 -7.49 -5.66 -1.79
CA PHE A 122 -6.15 -6.12 -2.14
C PHE A 122 -5.88 -6.08 -3.64
N PHE A 123 -6.91 -6.13 -4.47
CA PHE A 123 -6.76 -6.11 -5.92
C PHE A 123 -7.49 -4.92 -6.53
N VAL A 124 -6.88 -4.36 -7.58
CA VAL A 124 -7.48 -3.35 -8.45
C VAL A 124 -7.55 -3.89 -9.88
N SER A 125 -8.71 -3.71 -10.49
CA SER A 125 -8.97 -4.02 -11.90
C SER A 125 -9.49 -2.78 -12.58
N LEU A 126 -8.95 -2.44 -13.74
CA LEU A 126 -9.47 -1.40 -14.61
C LEU A 126 -10.79 -1.87 -15.23
N LEU A 127 -11.84 -1.10 -15.04
CA LEU A 127 -13.08 -1.25 -15.80
C LEU A 127 -12.87 -0.44 -17.08
N GLU A 128 -12.17 -1.04 -18.05
CA GLU A 128 -12.16 -0.46 -19.39
C GLU A 128 -13.60 -0.44 -19.93
N ASP A 129 -14.02 0.66 -20.54
CA ASP A 129 -15.30 0.76 -21.26
C ASP A 129 -15.22 -0.19 -22.47
N LYS A 130 -15.41 -1.49 -22.22
CA LYS A 130 -15.73 -2.45 -23.26
C LYS A 130 -17.21 -2.32 -23.57
N GLY A 131 -17.56 -1.20 -24.19
CA GLY A 131 -18.77 -1.09 -24.98
C GLY A 131 -19.94 -0.47 -24.27
N ARG A 132 -20.00 0.87 -24.30
CA ARG A 132 -21.14 1.49 -24.99
C ARG A 132 -21.13 1.03 -26.46
N SER A 133 -21.63 -0.16 -26.73
CA SER A 133 -22.17 -0.47 -28.06
C SER A 133 -23.46 0.37 -28.23
N PRO A 134 -23.59 1.15 -29.31
CA PRO A 134 -24.81 1.89 -29.62
C PRO A 134 -26.01 0.98 -29.90
#